data_AF-A0A6P3XYN9-F1
#
_entry.id   AF-A0A6P3XYN9-F1
#
_cell.length_a   1.000
_cell.length_b   1.000
_cell.length_c   1.000
_cell.angle_alpha   90.00
_cell.angle_beta   90.00
_cell.angle_gamma   90.00
#
_symmetry.space_group_name_H-M   'P 1'
#
loop_
_entity.id
_entity.type
_entity.pdbx_description
1 polymer ?
#
loop_
_entity_poly.entity_id
_entity_poly.type
_entity_poly.pdbx_seq_one_letter_code
_entity_poly.pdbx_strand_id
1 'polypeptide(L)'
;MIITSTVSPLLKIGLRIFGVWPDVPYAAFRRLIHVLSILIVQYFQYLYIYAHCRLGELENFVESLPATFYYSLTCIKVMTLWIHHRIVREVLATMDTDWCECVNVDRHLHLMKRKARLSHFCVNIWLSLNTIGGVIYFGSNNAMAIMHLVGSDNNTSRPFPVSVLFPLDAEQSPIYEILVVILFLHSMLVSYTVAFLNALISTLILHVSGQIDIISQGLKMYL
;
A
#
# COMPACT_ATOMS: atom_id res chain seq x y z
N MET A 1 -17.61 -25.88 4.55
CA MET A 1 -16.96 -25.77 3.23
C MET A 1 -16.29 -24.40 3.17
N ILE A 2 -14.97 -24.31 3.10
CA ILE A 2 -14.27 -23.01 2.99
C ILE A 2 -14.53 -22.53 1.56
N ILE A 3 -15.36 -21.49 1.41
CA ILE A 3 -15.60 -20.86 0.11
C ILE A 3 -14.26 -20.29 -0.35
N THR A 4 -13.65 -20.92 -1.36
CA THR A 4 -12.43 -20.45 -1.99
C THR A 4 -12.78 -19.22 -2.81
N SER A 5 -12.32 -18.04 -2.41
CA SER A 5 -12.41 -16.82 -3.21
C SER A 5 -11.10 -16.59 -3.98
N THR A 6 -11.16 -15.81 -5.07
CA THR A 6 -9.96 -15.29 -5.74
C THR A 6 -9.24 -14.27 -4.84
N VAL A 7 -9.96 -13.62 -3.93
CA VAL A 7 -9.39 -12.67 -2.97
C VAL A 7 -8.63 -13.44 -1.89
N SER A 8 -7.32 -13.22 -1.83
CA SER A 8 -6.48 -13.88 -0.83
C SER A 8 -6.82 -13.41 0.60
N PRO A 9 -6.58 -14.25 1.62
CA PRO A 9 -6.82 -13.86 3.01
C PRO A 9 -6.04 -12.61 3.43
N LEU A 10 -4.78 -12.48 2.98
CA LEU A 10 -3.95 -11.30 3.25
C LEU A 10 -4.53 -10.04 2.60
N LEU A 11 -4.96 -10.13 1.34
CA LEU A 11 -5.62 -9.01 0.67
C LEU A 11 -6.90 -8.60 1.39
N LYS A 12 -7.71 -9.57 1.82
CA LYS A 12 -8.94 -9.31 2.60
C LYS A 12 -8.65 -8.57 3.91
N ILE A 13 -7.58 -8.95 4.62
CA ILE A 13 -7.13 -8.26 5.84
C ILE A 13 -6.72 -6.81 5.51
N GLY A 14 -5.89 -6.61 4.48
CA GLY A 14 -5.48 -5.26 4.04
C GLY A 14 -6.68 -4.38 3.70
N LEU A 15 -7.61 -4.88 2.90
CA LEU A 15 -8.83 -4.14 2.52
C LEU A 15 -9.69 -3.77 3.74
N ARG A 16 -9.71 -4.59 4.80
CA ARG A 16 -10.41 -4.27 6.05
C ARG A 16 -9.70 -3.17 6.86
N ILE A 17 -8.37 -3.21 6.90
CA ILE A 17 -7.56 -2.19 7.58
C ILE A 17 -7.81 -0.82 6.95
N PHE A 18 -7.77 -0.74 5.61
CA PHE A 18 -7.98 0.51 4.87
C PHE A 18 -9.46 0.91 4.68
N GLY A 19 -10.41 0.16 5.25
CA GLY A 19 -11.83 0.50 5.17
C GLY A 19 -12.44 0.38 3.76
N VAL A 20 -11.84 -0.47 2.91
CA VAL A 20 -12.29 -0.75 1.54
C VAL A 20 -13.23 -1.96 1.49
N TRP A 21 -13.01 -2.94 2.38
CA TRP A 21 -13.83 -4.14 2.45
C TRP A 21 -15.29 -3.80 2.83
N PRO A 22 -16.29 -4.53 2.31
CA PRO A 22 -17.69 -4.37 2.72
C PRO A 22 -17.91 -4.56 4.23
N ASP A 23 -18.92 -3.88 4.78
CA ASP A 23 -19.41 -4.07 6.16
C ASP A 23 -18.38 -3.81 7.27
N VAL A 24 -17.38 -2.98 6.98
CA VAL A 24 -16.36 -2.58 7.95
C VAL A 24 -16.92 -1.43 8.84
N PRO A 25 -16.99 -1.60 10.17
CA PRO A 25 -17.54 -0.56 11.06
C PRO A 25 -16.66 0.70 11.02
N TYR A 26 -17.26 1.89 11.05
CA TYR A 26 -16.52 3.16 11.02
C TYR A 26 -15.54 3.30 9.82
N ALA A 27 -15.83 2.69 8.68
CA ALA A 27 -14.95 2.71 7.51
C ALA A 27 -14.63 4.13 6.98
N ALA A 28 -15.58 5.07 7.08
CA ALA A 28 -15.35 6.47 6.70
C ALA A 28 -14.30 7.14 7.61
N PHE A 29 -14.40 6.93 8.92
CA PHE A 29 -13.47 7.49 9.90
C PHE A 29 -12.05 6.92 9.74
N ARG A 30 -11.93 5.61 9.54
CA ARG A 30 -10.64 4.96 9.26
C ARG A 30 -9.96 5.50 7.99
N ARG A 31 -10.73 5.68 6.91
CA ARG A 31 -10.23 6.26 5.66
C ARG A 31 -9.78 7.71 5.86
N LEU A 32 -10.57 8.50 6.58
CA LEU A 32 -10.24 9.89 6.88
C LEU A 32 -8.93 9.99 7.67
N ILE A 33 -8.77 9.21 8.74
CA ILE A 33 -7.52 9.18 9.53
C ILE A 33 -6.33 8.82 8.65
N HIS A 34 -6.47 7.76 7.83
CA HIS A 34 -5.37 7.30 6.99
C HIS A 34 -4.95 8.36 5.94
N VAL A 35 -5.92 9.00 5.30
CA VAL A 35 -5.65 10.08 4.33
C VAL A 35 -5.03 11.30 5.02
N LEU A 36 -5.57 11.71 6.18
CA LEU A 36 -5.03 12.83 6.94
C LEU A 36 -3.59 12.56 7.40
N SER A 37 -3.27 11.34 7.84
CA SER A 37 -1.90 11.00 8.26
C SER A 37 -0.91 11.14 7.09
N ILE A 38 -1.30 10.67 5.89
CA ILE A 38 -0.48 10.83 4.68
C ILE A 38 -0.30 12.32 4.36
N LEU A 39 -1.38 13.11 4.39
CA LEU A 39 -1.32 14.55 4.10
C LEU A 39 -0.44 15.32 5.08
N ILE A 40 -0.46 14.97 6.37
CA ILE A 40 0.39 15.60 7.39
C ILE A 40 1.87 15.36 7.08
N VAL A 41 2.27 14.11 6.84
CA VAL A 41 3.68 13.80 6.51
C VAL A 41 4.08 14.45 5.19
N GLN A 42 3.19 14.40 4.19
CA GLN A 42 3.38 15.02 2.88
C GLN A 42 3.64 16.53 2.98
N TYR A 43 2.92 17.23 3.86
CA TYR A 43 3.12 18.66 4.09
C TYR A 43 4.55 18.95 4.55
N PHE A 44 5.07 18.19 5.53
CA PHE A 44 6.44 18.35 6.00
C PHE A 44 7.50 17.95 4.96
N GLN A 45 7.20 17.00 4.07
CA GLN A 45 8.06 16.67 2.93
C GLN A 45 8.15 17.83 1.92
N TYR A 46 7.01 18.44 1.57
CA TYR A 46 7.02 19.59 0.68
C TYR A 46 7.69 20.81 1.30
N LEU A 47 7.56 21.00 2.61
CA LEU A 47 8.29 22.04 3.33
C LEU A 47 9.81 21.81 3.26
N TYR A 48 10.26 20.56 3.40
CA TYR A 48 11.66 20.19 3.22
C TYR A 48 12.18 20.50 1.81
N ILE A 49 11.43 20.09 0.78
CA ILE A 49 11.75 20.37 -0.63
C ILE A 49 11.86 21.87 -0.87
N TYR A 50 10.91 22.65 -0.36
CA TYR A 50 10.90 24.10 -0.52
C TYR A 50 12.14 24.75 0.13
N ALA A 51 12.51 24.31 1.34
CA ALA A 51 13.68 24.83 2.04
C ALA A 51 15.00 24.53 1.30
N HIS A 52 15.12 23.35 0.70
CA HIS A 52 16.32 22.88 -0.01
C HIS A 52 16.29 23.12 -1.52
N CYS A 53 15.34 23.93 -2.02
CA CYS A 53 15.21 24.28 -3.44
C CYS A 53 16.24 25.36 -3.85
N ARG A 54 17.52 25.16 -3.53
CA ARG A 54 18.64 26.06 -3.87
C ARG A 54 19.67 25.31 -4.69
N LEU A 55 20.33 25.99 -5.63
CA LEU A 55 21.34 25.38 -6.52
C LEU A 55 22.50 24.71 -5.75
N GLY A 56 22.81 25.16 -4.53
CA GLY A 56 23.85 24.58 -3.67
C GLY A 56 23.43 23.33 -2.89
N GLU A 57 22.14 22.96 -2.87
CA GLU A 57 21.59 21.83 -2.12
C GLU A 57 20.86 20.84 -3.04
N LEU A 58 21.24 20.83 -4.32
CA LEU A 58 20.57 20.06 -5.37
C LEU A 58 20.57 18.55 -5.08
N GLU A 59 21.60 18.03 -4.42
CA GLU A 59 21.69 16.63 -4.00
C GLU A 59 20.54 16.27 -3.04
N ASN A 60 20.40 16.99 -1.92
CA ASN A 60 19.31 16.81 -0.96
C ASN A 60 17.93 16.98 -1.59
N PHE A 61 17.81 17.94 -2.51
CA PHE A 61 16.58 18.14 -3.28
C PHE A 61 16.24 16.90 -4.12
N VAL A 62 17.16 16.41 -4.95
CA VAL A 62 16.92 15.26 -5.83
C VAL A 62 16.64 13.98 -5.04
N GLU A 63 17.34 13.76 -3.92
CA GLU A 63 17.12 12.59 -3.05
C GLU A 63 15.74 12.60 -2.37
N SER A 64 15.18 13.78 -2.08
CA SER A 64 13.88 13.92 -1.39
C SER A 64 12.66 13.75 -2.31
N LEU A 65 12.82 13.94 -3.63
CA LEU A 65 11.73 13.90 -4.60
C LEU A 65 11.04 12.53 -4.72
N PRO A 66 11.76 11.39 -4.83
CA PRO A 66 11.13 10.08 -5.03
C PRO A 66 10.14 9.73 -3.90
N ALA A 67 10.54 9.92 -2.65
CA ALA A 67 9.69 9.63 -1.49
C ALA A 67 8.47 10.57 -1.46
N THR A 68 8.65 11.84 -1.78
CA THR A 68 7.56 12.83 -1.80
C THR A 68 6.54 12.52 -2.89
N PHE A 69 6.99 12.23 -4.12
CA PHE A 69 6.11 11.85 -5.22
C PHE A 69 5.42 10.51 -4.95
N TYR A 70 6.08 9.58 -4.28
CA TYR A 70 5.48 8.32 -3.86
C TYR A 70 4.28 8.55 -2.93
N TYR A 71 4.42 9.42 -1.93
CA TYR A 71 3.32 9.78 -1.05
C TYR A 71 2.18 10.49 -1.81
N SER A 72 2.51 11.43 -2.72
CA SER A 72 1.49 12.15 -3.51
C SER A 72 0.70 11.20 -4.41
N LEU A 73 1.39 10.27 -5.08
CA LEU A 73 0.76 9.23 -5.89
C LEU A 73 -0.11 8.31 -5.03
N THR A 74 0.33 7.97 -3.82
CA THR A 74 -0.46 7.16 -2.88
C THR A 74 -1.73 7.88 -2.45
N CYS A 75 -1.64 9.17 -2.12
CA CYS A 75 -2.78 10.03 -1.83
C CYS A 75 -3.79 10.01 -2.98
N ILE A 76 -3.34 10.25 -4.22
CA ILE A 76 -4.21 10.21 -5.41
C ILE A 76 -4.88 8.83 -5.55
N LYS A 77 -4.11 7.73 -5.43
CA LYS A 77 -4.64 6.36 -5.52
C LYS A 77 -5.72 6.08 -4.47
N VAL A 78 -5.49 6.47 -3.23
CA VAL A 78 -6.45 6.27 -2.11
C VAL A 78 -7.71 7.11 -2.33
N MET A 79 -7.56 8.37 -2.74
CA MET A 79 -8.70 9.24 -3.06
C MET A 79 -9.54 8.70 -4.21
N THR A 80 -8.91 8.26 -5.30
CA THR A 80 -9.60 7.63 -6.44
C THR A 80 -10.37 6.40 -6.00
N LEU A 81 -9.77 5.53 -5.20
CA LEU A 81 -10.45 4.34 -4.66
C LEU A 81 -11.64 4.73 -3.78
N TRP A 82 -11.50 5.78 -2.96
CA TRP A 82 -12.56 6.24 -2.09
C TRP A 82 -13.75 6.81 -2.88
N ILE A 83 -13.49 7.64 -3.89
CA ILE A 83 -14.52 8.17 -4.80
C ILE A 83 -15.30 7.01 -5.43
N HIS A 84 -14.59 5.98 -5.91
CA HIS A 84 -15.19 4.82 -6.58
C HIS A 84 -15.53 3.65 -5.63
N HIS A 85 -15.58 3.87 -4.31
CA HIS A 85 -15.75 2.76 -3.35
C HIS A 85 -17.06 1.97 -3.53
N ARG A 86 -18.11 2.60 -4.08
CA ARG A 86 -19.38 1.92 -4.39
C ARG A 86 -19.16 0.85 -5.45
N ILE A 87 -18.48 1.20 -6.53
CA ILE A 87 -18.13 0.29 -7.64
C ILE A 87 -17.23 -0.83 -7.13
N VAL A 88 -16.22 -0.51 -6.31
CA VAL A 88 -15.33 -1.53 -5.74
C VAL A 88 -16.10 -2.56 -4.90
N ARG A 89 -17.07 -2.11 -4.09
CA ARG A 89 -17.92 -3.02 -3.31
C ARG A 89 -18.82 -3.87 -4.19
N GLU A 90 -19.39 -3.28 -5.22
CA GLU A 90 -20.24 -4.00 -6.18
C GLU A 90 -19.43 -5.07 -6.91
N VAL A 91 -18.23 -4.73 -7.41
CA VAL A 91 -17.31 -5.70 -8.03
C VAL A 91 -16.95 -6.83 -7.07
N LEU A 92 -16.62 -6.53 -5.80
CA LEU A 92 -16.32 -7.56 -4.81
C LEU A 92 -17.54 -8.46 -4.51
N ALA A 93 -18.75 -7.91 -4.53
CA ALA A 93 -19.98 -8.68 -4.37
C ALA A 93 -20.24 -9.58 -5.59
N THR A 94 -20.07 -9.05 -6.81
CA THR A 94 -20.18 -9.83 -8.04
C THR A 94 -19.19 -10.98 -8.07
N MET A 95 -17.94 -10.76 -7.65
CA MET A 95 -16.95 -11.84 -7.53
C MET A 95 -17.41 -12.95 -6.59
N ASP A 96 -18.07 -12.62 -5.48
CA ASP A 96 -18.58 -13.60 -4.52
C ASP A 96 -19.74 -14.41 -5.11
N THR A 97 -20.66 -13.75 -5.83
CA THR A 97 -21.75 -14.39 -6.58
C THR A 97 -21.20 -15.33 -7.65
N ASP A 98 -20.22 -14.88 -8.44
CA ASP A 98 -19.53 -15.68 -9.46
C ASP A 98 -18.95 -16.96 -8.87
N TRP A 99 -18.36 -16.89 -7.67
CA TRP A 99 -17.87 -18.07 -6.97
C TRP A 99 -18.98 -19.01 -6.54
N CYS A 100 -20.12 -18.49 -6.07
CA CYS A 100 -21.27 -19.29 -5.70
C CYS A 100 -21.86 -20.05 -6.90
N GLU A 101 -21.96 -19.41 -8.06
CA GLU A 101 -22.47 -20.03 -9.29
C GLU A 101 -21.49 -21.07 -9.85
N CYS A 102 -20.19 -20.78 -9.77
CA CYS A 102 -19.12 -21.64 -10.31
C CYS A 102 -19.03 -23.00 -9.60
N VAL A 103 -19.46 -23.10 -8.34
CA VAL A 103 -19.45 -24.36 -7.56
C VAL A 103 -20.29 -25.47 -8.21
N ASN A 104 -21.29 -25.13 -9.02
CA ASN A 104 -22.19 -26.10 -9.63
C ASN A 104 -21.62 -26.80 -10.88
N VAL A 105 -20.48 -26.35 -11.41
CA VAL A 105 -19.85 -26.94 -12.61
C VAL A 105 -18.38 -27.25 -12.35
N ASP A 106 -18.05 -28.54 -12.20
CA ASP A 106 -16.71 -29.00 -11.81
C ASP A 106 -15.57 -28.43 -12.67
N ARG A 107 -15.79 -28.34 -13.98
CA ARG A 107 -14.80 -27.80 -14.93
C ARG A 107 -14.56 -26.30 -14.71
N HIS A 108 -15.62 -25.52 -14.50
CA HIS A 108 -15.51 -24.09 -14.21
C HIS A 108 -14.83 -23.88 -12.85
N LEU A 109 -15.22 -24.68 -11.86
CA LEU A 109 -14.65 -24.65 -10.52
C LEU A 109 -13.15 -24.91 -10.52
N HIS A 110 -12.69 -25.91 -11.28
CA HIS A 110 -11.26 -26.21 -11.41
C HIS A 110 -10.46 -25.04 -12.03
N LEU A 111 -11.00 -24.43 -13.08
CA LEU A 111 -10.40 -23.28 -13.76
C LEU A 111 -10.30 -22.06 -12.82
N MET A 112 -11.39 -21.73 -12.13
CA MET A 112 -11.43 -20.61 -11.19
C MET A 112 -10.50 -20.84 -10.00
N LYS A 113 -10.45 -22.07 -9.45
CA LYS A 113 -9.47 -22.44 -8.41
C LYS A 113 -8.02 -22.26 -8.86
N ARG A 114 -7.71 -22.56 -10.13
CA ARG A 114 -6.36 -22.32 -10.68
C ARG A 114 -6.02 -20.83 -10.71
N LYS A 115 -6.94 -19.97 -11.17
CA LYS A 115 -6.74 -18.51 -11.19
C LYS A 115 -6.64 -17.93 -9.77
N ALA A 116 -7.44 -18.43 -8.83
CA ALA A 116 -7.37 -18.05 -7.42
C ALA A 116 -6.01 -18.38 -6.79
N ARG A 117 -5.49 -19.60 -7.02
CA ARG A 117 -4.16 -19.99 -6.53
C ARG A 117 -3.07 -19.09 -7.10
N LEU A 118 -3.14 -18.78 -8.40
CA LEU A 118 -2.21 -17.85 -9.04
C LEU A 118 -2.30 -16.45 -8.43
N SER A 119 -3.51 -15.95 -8.21
CA SER A 119 -3.74 -14.66 -7.55
C SER A 119 -3.14 -14.64 -6.15
N HIS A 120 -3.41 -15.66 -5.32
CA HIS A 120 -2.85 -15.75 -3.98
C HIS A 120 -1.32 -15.77 -4.01
N PHE A 121 -0.73 -16.53 -4.92
CA PHE A 121 0.72 -16.57 -5.12
C PHE A 121 1.30 -15.21 -5.50
N CYS A 122 0.71 -14.54 -6.50
CA CYS A 122 1.13 -13.19 -6.92
C CYS A 122 1.02 -12.17 -5.79
N VAL A 123 -0.10 -12.17 -5.05
CA VAL A 123 -0.30 -11.26 -3.91
C VAL A 123 0.73 -11.51 -2.82
N ASN A 124 0.98 -12.77 -2.46
CA ASN A 124 1.92 -13.11 -1.40
C ASN A 124 3.35 -12.71 -1.76
N ILE A 125 3.79 -13.00 -2.99
CA ILE A 125 5.11 -12.59 -3.48
C ILE A 125 5.22 -11.07 -3.51
N TRP A 126 4.23 -10.38 -4.07
CA TRP A 126 4.25 -8.93 -4.17
C TRP A 126 4.34 -8.27 -2.79
N LEU A 127 3.53 -8.73 -1.83
CA LEU A 127 3.54 -8.22 -0.47
C LEU A 127 4.86 -8.51 0.24
N SER A 128 5.45 -9.69 0.02
CA SER A 128 6.75 -10.07 0.61
C SER A 128 7.87 -9.18 0.06
N LEU A 129 7.93 -9.00 -1.26
CA LEU A 129 8.91 -8.12 -1.90
C LEU A 129 8.75 -6.66 -1.45
N ASN A 130 7.51 -6.17 -1.35
CA ASN A 130 7.24 -4.83 -0.85
C ASN A 130 7.69 -4.66 0.61
N THR A 131 7.45 -5.67 1.46
CA THR A 131 7.88 -5.65 2.86
C THR A 131 9.40 -5.62 2.97
N ILE A 132 10.10 -6.51 2.26
CA ILE A 132 11.57 -6.58 2.26
C ILE A 132 12.16 -5.27 1.72
N GLY A 133 11.66 -4.78 0.58
CA GLY A 133 12.12 -3.53 -0.01
C GLY A 133 11.89 -2.31 0.88
N GLY A 134 10.71 -2.22 1.51
CA GLY A 134 10.39 -1.14 2.45
C GLY A 134 11.27 -1.18 3.70
N VAL A 135 11.48 -2.35 4.29
CA VAL A 135 12.37 -2.52 5.45
C VAL A 135 13.81 -2.17 5.08
N ILE A 136 14.31 -2.59 3.92
CA ILE A 136 15.67 -2.25 3.48
C ILE A 136 15.78 -0.74 3.27
N TYR A 137 14.89 -0.14 2.47
CA TYR A 137 14.99 1.27 2.09
C TYR A 137 14.79 2.22 3.27
N PHE A 138 13.71 2.06 4.03
CA PHE A 138 13.47 2.92 5.17
C PHE A 138 14.38 2.53 6.34
N GLY A 139 14.61 1.24 6.57
CA GLY A 139 15.45 0.76 7.67
C GLY A 139 16.92 1.14 7.53
N SER A 140 17.49 1.16 6.31
CA SER A 140 18.85 1.67 6.09
C SER A 140 18.96 3.15 6.48
N ASN A 141 17.96 3.96 6.12
CA ASN A 141 17.94 5.38 6.45
C ASN A 141 17.82 5.59 7.98
N ASN A 142 17.01 4.76 8.66
CA ASN A 142 16.92 4.76 10.12
C ASN A 142 18.24 4.35 10.79
N ALA A 143 18.89 3.31 10.28
CA ALA A 143 20.15 2.81 10.84
C ALA A 143 21.29 3.84 10.68
N MET A 144 21.38 4.50 9.52
CA MET A 144 22.35 5.59 9.30
C MET A 144 22.08 6.77 10.24
N ALA A 145 20.82 7.16 10.40
CA ALA A 145 20.39 8.19 11.34
C ALA A 145 20.80 7.89 12.79
N ILE A 146 20.65 6.63 13.23
CA ILE A 146 21.06 6.18 14.57
C ILE A 146 22.58 6.01 14.69
N MET A 147 23.30 5.58 13.66
CA MET A 147 24.76 5.44 13.73
C MET A 147 25.47 6.79 13.82
N HIS A 148 24.96 7.82 13.13
CA HIS A 148 25.48 9.19 13.27
C HIS A 148 25.37 9.72 14.71
N LEU A 149 24.40 9.25 15.50
CA LEU A 149 24.24 9.59 16.92
C LEU A 149 25.38 9.10 17.81
N VAL A 150 25.90 7.89 17.52
CA VAL A 150 26.92 7.24 18.37
C VAL A 150 28.32 7.79 18.08
N GLY A 151 28.52 8.40 16.90
CA GLY A 151 29.83 8.81 16.40
C GLY A 151 30.15 10.31 16.43
N SER A 152 29.17 11.23 16.59
CA SER A 152 29.44 12.68 16.51
C SER A 152 29.15 13.44 17.80
N ASP A 153 30.08 14.34 18.15
CA ASP A 153 29.91 15.36 19.18
C ASP A 153 28.80 16.33 18.77
N ASN A 154 27.67 16.23 19.47
CA ASN A 154 26.57 17.17 19.78
C ASN A 154 26.13 18.31 18.83
N ASN A 155 26.66 18.45 17.61
CA ASN A 155 26.46 19.66 16.78
C ASN A 155 26.21 19.37 15.28
N THR A 156 25.97 18.12 14.88
CA THR A 156 25.60 17.78 13.50
C THR A 156 24.08 17.54 13.41
N SER A 157 23.43 18.13 12.40
CA SER A 157 21.98 17.94 12.17
C SER A 157 21.64 16.46 12.00
N ARG A 158 20.55 16.03 12.63
CA ARG A 158 20.18 14.60 12.66
C ARG A 158 19.20 14.28 11.54
N PRO A 159 19.56 13.44 10.55
CA PRO A 159 18.66 13.15 9.43
C PRO A 159 17.47 12.30 9.88
N PHE A 160 16.30 12.54 9.31
CA PHE A 160 15.12 11.69 9.48
C PHE A 160 15.08 10.59 8.40
N PRO A 161 14.38 9.47 8.64
CA PRO A 161 14.26 8.36 7.66
C PRO A 161 13.67 8.76 6.31
N VAL A 162 12.89 9.83 6.32
CA VAL A 162 12.26 10.48 5.17
C VAL A 162 12.62 11.95 5.24
N SER A 163 12.89 12.57 4.09
CA SER A 163 13.17 14.01 3.98
C SER A 163 11.96 14.84 4.41
N VAL A 164 11.91 15.22 5.68
CA VAL A 164 10.85 16.04 6.29
C VAL A 164 11.47 17.17 7.10
N LEU A 165 10.82 18.33 7.11
CA LEU A 165 11.25 19.48 7.91
C LEU A 165 10.23 19.72 9.03
N PHE A 166 10.61 19.47 10.28
CA PHE A 166 9.77 19.81 11.44
C PHE A 166 10.13 21.19 12.00
N PRO A 167 9.14 21.99 12.44
CA PRO A 167 9.37 23.34 12.96
C PRO A 167 9.82 23.40 14.43
N LEU A 168 9.80 22.27 15.15
CA LEU A 168 10.18 22.17 16.57
C LEU A 168 11.62 21.67 16.71
N ASP A 169 12.18 21.71 17.93
CA ASP A 169 13.42 21.04 18.34
C ASP A 169 13.31 19.49 18.29
N ALA A 170 12.78 18.97 17.19
CA ALA A 170 12.49 17.57 16.91
C ALA A 170 13.76 16.71 16.82
N GLU A 171 14.93 17.36 16.73
CA GLU A 171 16.24 16.70 16.74
C GLU A 171 16.75 16.41 18.16
N GLN A 172 16.10 16.94 19.20
CA GLN A 172 16.46 16.67 20.59
C GLN A 172 15.94 15.31 21.05
N SER A 173 16.78 14.57 21.79
CA SER A 173 16.37 13.33 22.46
C SER A 173 15.46 13.67 23.64
N PRO A 174 14.36 12.91 23.89
CA PRO A 174 13.95 11.65 23.26
C PRO A 174 12.97 11.80 22.07
N ILE A 175 12.64 13.03 21.68
CA ILE A 175 11.60 13.33 20.67
C ILE A 175 12.04 12.78 19.31
N TYR A 176 13.32 12.94 18.98
CA TYR A 176 13.91 12.47 17.74
C TYR A 176 13.68 10.97 17.52
N GLU A 177 14.00 10.14 18.50
CA GLU A 177 13.91 8.68 18.41
C GLU A 177 12.46 8.23 18.21
N ILE A 178 11.52 8.88 18.89
CA ILE A 178 10.09 8.63 18.73
C ILE A 178 9.65 8.99 17.31
N LEU A 179 10.08 10.13 16.78
CA LEU A 179 9.74 10.57 15.41
C LEU A 179 10.33 9.64 14.35
N VAL A 180 11.56 9.18 14.52
CA VAL A 180 12.22 8.20 13.64
C VAL A 180 11.39 6.92 13.54
N VAL A 181 10.98 6.35 14.68
CA VAL A 181 10.12 5.15 14.72
C VAL A 181 8.75 5.41 14.09
N ILE A 182 8.11 6.56 14.40
CA ILE A 182 6.80 6.92 13.84
C ILE A 182 6.89 7.07 12.32
N LEU A 183 7.92 7.75 11.79
CA LEU A 183 8.12 7.93 10.35
C LEU A 183 8.40 6.61 9.64
N PHE A 184 9.17 5.71 10.25
CA PHE A 184 9.38 4.37 9.72
C PHE A 184 8.08 3.58 9.62
N LEU A 185 7.31 3.52 10.72
CA LEU A 185 6.03 2.80 10.75
C LEU A 185 5.02 3.42 9.78
N HIS A 186 4.98 4.75 9.69
CA HIS A 186 4.13 5.45 8.74
C HIS A 186 4.52 5.14 7.29
N SER A 187 5.82 5.15 6.97
CA SER A 187 6.31 4.84 5.63
C SER A 187 6.02 3.40 5.23
N MET A 188 6.16 2.45 6.16
CA MET A 188 5.74 1.07 5.96
C MET A 188 4.22 0.97 5.73
N LEU A 189 3.41 1.72 6.49
CA LEU A 189 1.96 1.77 6.30
C LEU A 189 1.59 2.27 4.88
N VAL A 190 2.19 3.37 4.41
CA VAL A 190 1.98 3.89 3.04
C VAL A 190 2.41 2.86 1.99
N SER A 191 3.56 2.20 2.20
CA SER A 191 4.03 1.13 1.31
C SER A 191 3.03 -0.02 1.20
N TYR A 192 2.50 -0.47 2.34
CA TYR A 192 1.47 -1.49 2.37
C TYR A 192 0.18 -1.03 1.68
N THR A 193 -0.25 0.22 1.86
CA THR A 193 -1.42 0.75 1.15
C THR A 193 -1.26 0.54 -0.35
N VAL A 194 -0.14 0.96 -0.95
CA VAL A 194 0.12 0.78 -2.38
C VAL A 194 0.17 -0.71 -2.75
N ALA A 195 0.82 -1.54 -1.93
CA ALA A 195 0.91 -2.98 -2.18
C ALA A 195 -0.46 -3.64 -2.23
N PHE A 196 -1.36 -3.32 -1.29
CA PHE A 196 -2.71 -3.87 -1.26
C PHE A 196 -3.58 -3.35 -2.39
N LEU A 197 -3.43 -2.09 -2.80
CA LEU A 197 -4.15 -1.55 -3.96
C LEU A 197 -3.75 -2.24 -5.26
N ASN A 198 -2.45 -2.43 -5.47
CA ASN A 198 -1.95 -3.15 -6.65
C ASN A 198 -2.39 -4.62 -6.60
N ALA A 199 -2.32 -5.26 -5.43
CA ALA A 199 -2.80 -6.63 -5.21
C ALA A 199 -4.31 -6.78 -5.50
N LEU A 200 -5.13 -5.80 -5.12
CA LEU A 200 -6.55 -5.76 -5.47
C LEU A 200 -6.73 -5.75 -7.00
N ILE A 201 -6.05 -4.84 -7.70
CA ILE A 201 -6.13 -4.72 -9.16
C ILE A 201 -5.70 -6.04 -9.83
N SER A 202 -4.56 -6.61 -9.43
CA SER A 202 -4.08 -7.89 -9.98
C SER A 202 -5.06 -9.03 -9.74
N THR A 203 -5.70 -9.06 -8.56
CA THR A 203 -6.73 -10.05 -8.22
C THR A 203 -7.96 -9.91 -9.11
N LEU A 204 -8.43 -8.68 -9.36
CA LEU A 204 -9.54 -8.41 -10.27
C LEU A 204 -9.23 -8.86 -11.69
N ILE A 205 -8.03 -8.55 -12.20
CA ILE A 205 -7.60 -8.97 -13.54
C ILE A 205 -7.60 -10.49 -13.66
N LEU A 206 -7.06 -11.20 -12.66
CA LEU A 206 -7.02 -12.67 -12.67
C LEU A 206 -8.41 -13.30 -12.54
N HIS A 207 -9.31 -12.68 -11.78
CA HIS A 207 -10.70 -13.10 -11.68
C HIS A 207 -11.42 -12.97 -13.04
N VAL A 208 -11.37 -11.79 -13.65
CA VAL A 208 -11.97 -11.52 -14.97
C VAL A 208 -11.38 -12.44 -16.04
N SER A 209 -10.06 -12.67 -16.01
CA SER A 209 -9.42 -13.64 -16.90
C SER A 209 -9.98 -15.06 -16.72
N GLY A 210 -10.32 -15.47 -15.50
CA GLY A 210 -11.01 -16.73 -15.23
C GLY A 210 -12.40 -16.80 -15.84
N GLN A 211 -13.19 -15.72 -15.72
CA GLN A 211 -14.52 -15.62 -16.32
C GLN A 211 -14.48 -15.70 -17.86
N ILE A 212 -13.52 -15.01 -18.48
CA ILE A 212 -13.31 -15.07 -19.94
C ILE A 212 -12.95 -16.50 -20.38
N ASP A 213 -12.09 -17.19 -19.63
CA ASP A 213 -11.71 -18.58 -19.92
C ASP A 213 -12.93 -19.52 -19.80
N ILE A 214 -13.86 -19.29 -18.86
CA ILE A 214 -15.12 -20.04 -18.74
C ILE A 214 -16.00 -19.83 -19.97
N ILE A 215 -16.25 -18.57 -20.35
CA ILE A 215 -17.10 -18.23 -21.51
C ILE A 215 -16.53 -18.85 -22.79
N SER A 216 -15.21 -18.76 -22.99
CA SER A 216 -14.53 -19.36 -24.14
C SER A 216 -14.70 -20.89 -24.21
N GLN A 217 -14.65 -21.57 -23.06
CA GLN A 217 -14.89 -23.02 -23.00
C GLN A 217 -16.35 -23.37 -23.26
N GLY A 218 -17.29 -22.56 -22.76
CA GLY A 218 -18.72 -22.68 -23.04
C GLY A 218 -18.98 -22.62 -24.55
N LEU A 219 -18.46 -21.58 -25.22
CA LEU A 219 -18.63 -21.39 -26.65
C LEU A 219 -18.11 -22.58 -27.49
N LYS A 220 -16.96 -23.15 -27.10
CA LYS A 220 -16.36 -24.31 -27.75
C LYS A 220 -17.15 -25.62 -27.59
N MET A 221 -18.10 -25.68 -26.66
CA MET A 221 -18.97 -26.86 -26.52
C MET A 221 -20.21 -26.78 -27.43
N TYR A 222 -20.51 -25.62 -28.01
CA TYR A 222 -21.63 -25.40 -28.92
C TYR A 222 -21.23 -25.33 -30.40
N LEU A 223 -19.94 -25.23 -30.70
CA LEU A 223 -19.35 -25.27 -32.04
C LEU A 223 -18.77 -26.67 -32.30
#